data_AF-A0A352BFJ9-F1
#
_entry.id   AF-A0A352BFJ9-F1
#
_cell.length_a   1.000
_cell.length_b   1.000
_cell.length_c   1.000
_cell.angle_alpha   90.00
_cell.angle_beta   90.00
_cell.angle_gamma   90.00
#
_symmetry.space_group_name_H-M   'P 1'
#
loop_
_entity.id
_entity.type
_entity.pdbx_description
1 polymer ?
#
loop_
_entity_poly.entity_id
_entity_poly.type
_entity_poly.pdbx_seq_one_letter_code
_entity_poly.pdbx_strand_id
1 'polypeptide(L)' 'PKSRILKQVTIDDAVDADKAFDVLMGEDVAARKSFIQSNAKMANIDA' A
#
# COMPACT_ATOMS: atom_id res chain seq x y z
N PRO A 1 -20.59 -15.39 -10.02
CA PRO A 1 -20.40 -14.60 -11.27
C PRO A 1 -21.43 -13.47 -11.46
N LYS A 2 -22.72 -13.72 -11.21
CA LYS A 2 -23.83 -12.82 -11.58
C LYS A 2 -23.84 -11.41 -10.96
N SER A 3 -23.09 -11.16 -9.88
CA SER A 3 -23.06 -9.85 -9.20
C SER A 3 -21.68 -9.39 -8.74
N ARG A 4 -20.59 -10.07 -9.15
CA ARG A 4 -19.24 -9.65 -8.76
C ARG A 4 -18.67 -8.68 -9.79
N ILE A 5 -18.00 -7.63 -9.31
CA ILE A 5 -17.22 -6.71 -10.14
C ILE A 5 -15.76 -7.15 -10.05
N LEU A 6 -15.15 -7.47 -11.19
CA LEU A 6 -13.72 -7.81 -11.26
C LEU A 6 -12.94 -6.59 -11.74
N LYS A 7 -11.76 -6.37 -11.16
CA LYS A 7 -10.78 -5.41 -11.64
C LYS A 7 -9.53 -6.16 -12.05
N GLN A 8 -9.05 -5.91 -13.26
CA GLN A 8 -7.75 -6.40 -13.71
C GLN A 8 -6.67 -5.48 -13.16
N VAL A 9 -5.60 -6.07 -12.61
CA VAL A 9 -4.44 -5.33 -12.12
C VAL A 9 -3.40 -5.31 -13.24
N THR A 10 -2.87 -4.12 -13.53
CA THR A 10 -1.76 -3.89 -14.47
C THR A 10 -0.58 -3.31 -13.69
N ILE A 11 0.63 -3.53 -14.21
CA ILE A 11 1.86 -2.92 -13.67
C ILE A 11 2.29 -1.86 -14.69
N ASP A 12 2.30 -0.61 -14.26
CA ASP A 12 2.64 0.53 -15.12
C ASP A 12 4.16 0.72 -15.22
N ASP A 13 4.87 0.63 -14.09
CA ASP A 13 6.33 0.62 -14.01
C ASP A 13 6.78 -0.47 -13.04
N ALA A 14 7.63 -1.39 -13.51
CA ALA A 14 8.14 -2.50 -12.72
C ALA A 14 9.11 -2.03 -11.63
N VAL A 15 9.94 -1.02 -11.89
CA VAL A 15 10.94 -0.54 -10.95
C VAL A 15 10.29 0.14 -9.75
N ASP A 16 9.24 0.93 -9.99
CA ASP A 16 8.53 1.58 -8.91
C ASP A 16 7.64 0.60 -8.13
N ALA A 17 7.09 -0.41 -8.80
CA ALA A 17 6.39 -1.51 -8.14
C ALA A 17 7.33 -2.28 -7.18
N ASP A 18 8.54 -2.62 -7.62
CA ASP A 18 9.53 -3.32 -6.78
C ASP A 18 9.91 -2.50 -5.55
N LYS A 19 10.18 -1.19 -5.70
CA LYS A 19 10.44 -0.29 -4.56
C LYS A 19 9.28 -0.28 -3.58
N ALA A 20 8.04 -0.27 -4.07
CA ALA A 20 6.86 -0.30 -3.22
C ALA A 20 6.77 -1.61 -2.43
N PHE A 21 7.11 -2.75 -3.05
CA PHE A 21 7.22 -4.03 -2.36
C PHE A 21 8.30 -4.02 -1.29
N ASP A 22 9.49 -3.50 -1.56
CA ASP A 22 10.57 -3.45 -0.58
C ASP A 22 10.20 -2.62 0.66
N VAL A 23 9.62 -1.43 0.46
CA VAL A 23 9.23 -0.55 1.57
C VAL A 23 8.07 -1.11 2.40
N LEU A 24 7.08 -1.73 1.75
CA LEU A 24 5.85 -2.18 2.42
C LEU A 24 5.94 -3.62 2.93
N MET A 25 6.67 -4.48 2.25
CA MET A 25 6.71 -5.93 2.49
C MET A 25 8.11 -6.45 2.80
N GLY A 26 9.14 -5.61 2.72
CA GLY A 26 10.50 -5.97 3.08
C GLY A 26 10.73 -6.08 4.60
N GLU A 27 11.96 -6.44 4.96
CA GLU A 27 12.34 -6.73 6.34
C GLU A 27 12.55 -5.47 7.19
N ASP A 28 12.77 -4.31 6.55
CA ASP A 28 13.02 -3.04 7.25
C ASP A 28 11.73 -2.46 7.86
N VAL A 29 11.57 -2.72 9.16
CA VAL A 29 10.46 -2.22 9.97
C VAL A 29 10.45 -0.69 10.08
N ALA A 30 11.62 -0.04 10.10
CA ALA A 30 11.71 1.40 10.28
C ALA A 30 11.24 2.15 9.03
N ALA A 31 11.68 1.71 7.84
CA ALA A 31 11.22 2.26 6.56
C ALA A 31 9.69 2.14 6.43
N ARG A 32 9.14 0.97 6.72
CA ARG A 32 7.68 0.75 6.71
C ARG A 32 6.94 1.65 7.69
N LYS A 33 7.45 1.78 8.93
CA LYS A 33 6.84 2.64 9.96
C LYS A 33 6.80 4.10 9.53
N SER A 34 7.90 4.60 8.97
CA SER A 34 7.97 5.97 8.44
C SER A 34 6.95 6.17 7.31
N PHE A 35 6.87 5.23 6.35
CA PHE A 35 5.90 5.28 5.26
C PHE A 35 4.45 5.37 5.76
N ILE A 36 4.08 4.53 6.73
CA ILE A 36 2.74 4.54 7.33
C ILE A 36 2.47 5.88 8.00
N GLN A 37 3.41 6.41 8.79
CA GLN A 37 3.22 7.68 9.50
C GLN A 37 3.08 8.87 8.55
N SER A 38 3.81 8.88 7.44
CA SER A 38 3.74 9.97 6.45
C SER A 38 2.44 9.95 5.62
N ASN A 39 1.82 8.79 5.43
CA ASN A 39 0.68 8.62 4.52
C ASN A 39 -0.66 8.32 5.22
N ALA A 40 -0.63 7.89 6.49
CA ALA A 40 -1.83 7.58 7.25
C ALA A 40 -2.57 8.87 7.61
N LYS A 41 -3.84 8.94 7.23
CA LYS A 41 -4.76 9.94 7.77
C LYS A 41 -5.18 9.49 9.16
N MET A 42 -4.86 10.28 10.18
CA MET A 42 -5.41 10.08 11.51
C MET A 42 -6.92 10.32 11.47
N ALA A 43 -7.69 9.29 11.80
CA ALA A 43 -9.13 9.39 11.98
C ALA A 43 -9.41 9.66 13.48
N ASN A 44 -10.23 10.66 13.77
CA ASN A 44 -10.78 10.84 15.11
C ASN A 44 -11.93 9.84 15.29
N ILE A 45 -11.63 8.69 15.87
CA ILE A 45 -12.63 7.70 16.26
C ILE A 45 -12.99 8.04 17.70
N ASP A 46 -13.95 8.94 17.89
CA ASP A 46 -14.77 9.18 19.09
C ASP A 46 -15.56 10.48 18.86
N ALA A 47 -16.73 10.35 18.22
CA ALA A 47 -17.75 11.40 18.06
C ALA A 47 -19.13 10.77 18.19
#